data_AF-W6NBA9-F1
#
_entry.id   AF-W6NBA9-F1
#
_cell.length_a   1.000
_cell.length_b   1.000
_cell.length_c   1.000
_cell.angle_alpha   90.00
_cell.angle_beta   90.00
_cell.angle_gamma   90.00
#
_symmetry.space_group_name_H-M   'P 1'
#
loop_
_entity.id
_entity.type
_entity.pdbx_description
1 polymer ?
#
loop_
_entity_poly.entity_id
_entity_poly.type
_entity_poly.pdbx_seq_one_letter_code
_entity_poly.pdbx_strand_id
1 'polypeptide(L)'
;MDGESSVSKHGCGRTTLGDEFREKKKQYHTLLIEKTDDSWQRYQIAKKEAKKVVAFEKAALYADLNKKLESHDSERYVYQLGKIRNRHTEDIEKFFGMNDENGHLLTEIGINEESAHS
;
A
#
# COMPACT_ATOMS: atom_id res chain seq x y z
N MET A 1 -10.71 -3.86 -42.65
CA MET A 1 -9.35 -3.28 -42.72
C MET A 1 -9.20 -2.44 -41.48
N ASP A 2 -8.57 -3.08 -40.51
CA ASP A 2 -8.43 -2.68 -39.13
C ASP A 2 -7.36 -1.60 -39.03
N GLY A 3 -7.77 -0.41 -38.60
CA GLY A 3 -6.87 0.70 -38.32
C GLY A 3 -6.64 0.82 -36.83
N GLU A 4 -5.77 -0.03 -36.28
CA GLU A 4 -5.29 0.08 -34.91
C GLU A 4 -4.48 1.38 -34.76
N SER A 5 -5.11 2.42 -34.22
CA SER A 5 -4.42 3.63 -33.77
C SER A 5 -3.73 3.32 -32.44
N SER A 6 -2.46 2.95 -32.54
CA SER A 6 -1.57 2.73 -31.41
C SER A 6 -1.29 4.05 -30.67
N VAL A 7 -2.13 4.35 -29.67
CA VAL A 7 -1.84 5.42 -28.71
C VAL A 7 -0.73 4.93 -27.77
N SER A 8 0.49 5.41 -28.02
CA SER A 8 1.62 5.34 -27.11
C SER A 8 1.25 6.01 -25.78
N LYS A 9 0.95 5.20 -24.76
CA LYS A 9 0.75 5.67 -23.38
C LYS A 9 2.07 5.56 -22.61
N HIS A 10 3.01 6.46 -22.91
CA HIS A 10 4.06 6.78 -21.95
C HIS A 10 3.51 7.81 -20.97
N GLY A 11 2.65 7.35 -20.06
CA GLY A 11 2.06 8.16 -19.00
C GLY A 11 2.88 8.08 -17.72
N CYS A 12 3.51 9.19 -17.34
CA CYS A 12 4.20 9.44 -16.07
C CYS A 12 3.39 8.88 -14.87
N GLY A 13 3.94 7.86 -14.20
CA GLY A 13 3.22 6.93 -13.32
C GLY A 13 2.75 7.45 -11.95
N ARG A 14 2.72 8.76 -11.68
CA ARG A 14 2.35 9.27 -10.34
C ARG A 14 0.90 9.73 -10.19
N THR A 15 0.16 9.95 -11.28
CA THR A 15 -1.23 10.45 -11.23
C THR A 15 -2.28 9.34 -11.44
N THR A 16 -1.91 8.23 -12.10
CA THR A 16 -2.87 7.23 -12.59
C THR A 16 -3.47 6.32 -11.51
N LEU A 17 -2.70 5.91 -10.50
CA LEU A 17 -3.18 4.97 -9.48
C LEU A 17 -4.29 5.56 -8.61
N GLY A 18 -4.12 6.82 -8.19
CA GLY A 18 -5.14 7.54 -7.43
C GLY A 18 -6.40 7.81 -8.25
N ASP A 19 -6.26 8.11 -9.54
CA ASP A 19 -7.37 8.37 -10.46
C ASP A 19 -8.26 7.13 -10.63
N GLU A 20 -7.66 5.98 -10.94
CA GLU A 20 -8.40 4.74 -11.13
C GLU A 20 -9.09 4.26 -9.83
N PHE A 21 -8.45 4.47 -8.67
CA PHE A 21 -9.06 4.08 -7.39
C PHE A 21 -10.22 4.99 -7.01
N ARG A 22 -10.11 6.31 -7.27
CA ARG A 22 -11.23 7.24 -7.10
C ARG A 22 -12.37 6.90 -8.05
N GLU A 23 -12.08 6.58 -9.30
CA GLU A 23 -13.10 6.24 -10.29
C GLU A 23 -13.83 4.94 -9.92
N LYS A 24 -13.08 3.89 -9.56
CA LYS A 24 -13.65 2.67 -8.99
C LYS A 24 -14.55 2.98 -7.78
N LYS A 25 -14.12 3.88 -6.89
CA LYS A 25 -14.91 4.27 -5.71
C LYS A 25 -16.19 4.99 -6.12
N LYS A 26 -16.13 5.93 -7.07
CA LYS A 26 -17.31 6.63 -7.60
C LYS A 26 -18.31 5.65 -8.21
N GLN A 27 -17.88 4.78 -9.12
CA GLN A 27 -18.76 3.81 -9.77
C GLN A 27 -19.37 2.81 -8.78
N TYR A 28 -18.65 2.46 -7.71
CA TYR A 28 -19.22 1.66 -6.62
C TYR A 28 -20.37 2.36 -5.89
N HIS A 29 -20.26 3.67 -5.65
CA HIS A 29 -21.36 4.44 -5.04
C HIS A 29 -22.56 4.55 -5.99
N THR A 30 -22.32 4.83 -7.28
CA THR A 30 -23.36 4.85 -8.30
C THR A 30 -24.10 3.50 -8.39
N LEU A 31 -23.36 2.39 -8.40
CA LEU A 31 -23.93 1.04 -8.39
C LEU A 31 -24.85 0.80 -7.18
N LEU A 32 -24.47 1.28 -5.99
CA LEU A 32 -25.30 1.10 -4.79
C LEU A 32 -26.63 1.88 -4.87
N ILE A 33 -26.65 3.01 -5.58
CA ILE A 33 -27.84 3.86 -5.76
C ILE A 33 -28.72 3.33 -6.90
N GLU A 34 -28.16 3.18 -8.09
CA GLU A 34 -28.92 2.90 -9.32
C GLU A 34 -29.27 1.42 -9.49
N LYS A 35 -28.36 0.51 -9.08
CA LYS A 35 -28.53 -0.96 -9.16
C LYS A 35 -28.96 -1.47 -10.55
N THR A 36 -28.54 -0.79 -11.61
CA THR A 36 -28.80 -1.17 -13.00
C THR A 36 -27.67 -2.03 -13.57
N ASP A 37 -27.95 -2.78 -14.63
CA ASP A 37 -26.91 -3.56 -15.35
C ASP A 37 -25.78 -2.67 -15.89
N ASP A 38 -26.11 -1.47 -16.37
CA ASP A 38 -25.11 -0.49 -16.83
C ASP A 38 -24.21 -0.02 -15.67
N SER A 39 -24.79 0.31 -14.51
CA SER A 39 -24.00 0.67 -13.32
C SER A 39 -23.07 -0.46 -12.86
N TRP A 40 -23.50 -1.72 -13.01
CA TRP A 40 -22.68 -2.89 -12.73
C TRP A 40 -21.52 -3.02 -13.71
N GLN A 41 -21.79 -2.88 -15.01
CA GLN A 41 -20.75 -2.93 -16.04
C GLN A 41 -19.69 -1.85 -15.85
N ARG A 42 -20.10 -0.60 -15.59
CA ARG A 42 -19.18 0.53 -15.33
C ARG A 42 -18.28 0.28 -14.13
N TYR A 43 -18.85 -0.23 -13.03
CA TYR A 43 -18.06 -0.60 -11.86
C TYR A 43 -17.04 -1.70 -12.17
N GLN A 44 -17.41 -2.72 -12.94
CA GLN A 44 -16.49 -3.81 -13.29
C GLN A 44 -15.32 -3.32 -14.14
N ILE A 45 -15.57 -2.42 -15.09
CA ILE A 45 -14.52 -1.78 -15.90
C ILE A 45 -13.56 -1.00 -15.00
N ALA A 46 -14.08 -0.08 -14.17
CA ALA A 46 -13.24 0.72 -13.27
C ALA A 46 -12.46 -0.14 -12.27
N LYS A 47 -13.08 -1.21 -11.75
CA LYS A 47 -12.42 -2.18 -10.87
C LYS A 47 -11.27 -2.91 -11.59
N LYS A 48 -11.44 -3.27 -12.86
CA LYS A 48 -10.41 -3.93 -13.66
C LYS A 48 -9.23 -2.99 -13.93
N GLU A 49 -9.50 -1.74 -14.29
CA GLU A 49 -8.44 -0.74 -14.50
C GLU A 49 -7.66 -0.44 -13.22
N ALA A 50 -8.34 -0.24 -12.09
CA ALA A 50 -7.67 -0.06 -10.80
C ALA A 50 -6.78 -1.27 -10.44
N LYS A 51 -7.23 -2.50 -10.70
CA LYS A 51 -6.41 -3.71 -10.48
C LYS A 51 -5.18 -3.75 -11.40
N LYS A 52 -5.32 -3.38 -12.67
CA LYS A 52 -4.20 -3.33 -13.62
C LYS A 52 -3.13 -2.35 -13.15
N VAL A 53 -3.53 -1.15 -12.72
CA VAL A 53 -2.58 -0.15 -12.25
C VAL A 53 -1.87 -0.61 -10.98
N VAL A 54 -2.57 -1.23 -10.03
CA VAL A 54 -1.94 -1.84 -8.85
C VAL A 54 -0.95 -2.94 -9.23
N ALA A 55 -1.32 -3.82 -10.18
CA ALA A 55 -0.43 -4.89 -10.62
C ALA A 55 0.83 -4.34 -11.31
N PHE A 56 0.67 -3.33 -12.16
CA PHE A 56 1.77 -2.64 -12.82
C PHE A 56 2.72 -1.98 -11.82
N GLU A 57 2.18 -1.22 -10.85
CA GLU A 57 2.99 -0.53 -9.85
C GLU A 57 3.75 -1.52 -8.96
N LYS A 58 3.09 -2.62 -8.56
CA LYS A 58 3.74 -3.71 -7.83
C LYS A 58 4.86 -4.35 -8.63
N ALA A 59 4.64 -4.63 -9.92
CA ALA A 59 5.67 -5.21 -10.78
C ALA A 59 6.87 -4.26 -10.91
N ALA A 60 6.64 -2.96 -11.07
CA ALA A 60 7.69 -1.94 -11.10
C ALA A 60 8.47 -1.89 -9.78
N LEU A 61 7.78 -1.93 -8.64
CA LEU A 61 8.40 -1.96 -7.31
C LEU A 61 9.26 -3.21 -7.11
N TYR A 62 8.75 -4.40 -7.47
CA TYR A 62 9.53 -5.63 -7.35
C TYR A 62 10.72 -5.67 -8.31
N ALA A 63 10.58 -5.12 -9.51
CA ALA A 63 11.71 -5.01 -10.44
C ALA A 63 12.82 -4.10 -9.88
N ASP A 64 12.48 -2.95 -9.28
CA ASP A 64 13.44 -2.08 -8.63
C ASP A 64 14.11 -2.74 -7.40
N LEU A 65 13.31 -3.41 -6.58
CA LEU A 65 13.82 -4.18 -5.43
C LEU A 65 14.80 -5.27 -5.90
N ASN A 66 14.45 -6.01 -6.94
CA ASN A 66 15.29 -7.07 -7.48
C ASN A 66 16.64 -6.51 -7.99
N LYS A 67 16.62 -5.38 -8.71
CA LYS A 67 17.86 -4.70 -9.13
C LYS A 67 18.78 -4.33 -7.96
N LYS A 68 18.21 -3.87 -6.85
CA LYS A 68 18.99 -3.56 -5.63
C LYS A 68 19.59 -4.81 -5.00
N LEU A 69 18.85 -5.92 -5.02
CA LEU A 69 19.30 -7.21 -4.51
C LEU A 69 20.33 -7.90 -5.42
N GLU A 70 20.32 -7.62 -6.72
CA GLU A 70 21.34 -8.10 -7.67
C GLU A 70 22.59 -7.22 -7.70
N SER A 71 22.55 -6.05 -7.04
CA SER A 71 23.69 -5.15 -6.97
C SER A 71 24.77 -5.68 -6.03
N HIS A 72 26.01 -5.20 -6.21
CA HIS A 72 27.14 -5.51 -5.31
C HIS A 72 26.85 -5.13 -3.84
N ASP A 73 26.04 -4.10 -3.61
CA ASP A 73 25.71 -3.61 -2.26
C ASP A 73 24.46 -4.30 -1.66
N SER A 74 24.04 -5.42 -2.24
CA SER A 74 22.84 -6.16 -1.83
C SER A 74 22.86 -6.58 -0.37
N GLU A 75 24.02 -7.06 0.14
CA GLU A 75 24.19 -7.44 1.54
C GLU A 75 23.93 -6.26 2.49
N ARG A 76 24.51 -5.09 2.16
CA ARG A 76 24.32 -3.85 2.91
C ARG A 76 22.86 -3.42 2.89
N TYR A 77 22.20 -3.56 1.74
CA TYR A 77 20.79 -3.22 1.59
C TYR A 77 19.87 -4.14 2.41
N VAL A 78 20.11 -5.45 2.39
CA VAL A 78 19.36 -6.42 3.22
C VAL A 78 19.57 -6.15 4.72
N TYR A 79 20.81 -5.85 5.14
CA TYR A 79 21.10 -5.47 6.52
C TYR A 79 20.33 -4.21 6.95
N GLN A 80 20.27 -3.18 6.10
CA GLN A 80 19.49 -1.97 6.38
C GLN A 80 17.98 -2.25 6.51
N LEU A 81 17.41 -3.07 5.62
CA LEU A 81 16.00 -3.49 5.71
C LEU A 81 15.72 -4.22 7.02
N GLY A 82 16.59 -5.15 7.41
CA GLY A 82 16.50 -5.85 8.69
C GLY A 82 16.56 -4.91 9.89
N LYS A 83 17.49 -3.94 9.87
CA LYS A 83 17.64 -2.93 10.93
C LYS A 83 16.43 -2.01 11.05
N ILE A 84 15.87 -1.56 9.93
CA ILE A 84 14.64 -0.74 9.90
C ILE A 84 13.47 -1.53 10.48
N ARG A 85 13.29 -2.79 10.05
CA ARG A 85 12.27 -3.68 10.61
C ARG A 85 12.43 -3.85 12.12
N ASN A 86 13.65 -4.12 12.58
CA ASN A 86 13.92 -4.31 14.02
C ASN A 86 13.54 -3.08 14.83
N ARG A 87 13.94 -1.88 14.38
CA ARG A 87 13.56 -0.62 15.01
C ARG A 87 12.04 -0.45 15.04
N HIS A 88 11.34 -0.73 13.95
CA HIS A 88 9.88 -0.66 13.94
C HIS A 88 9.23 -1.63 14.93
N THR A 89 9.73 -2.86 15.06
CA THR A 89 9.24 -3.82 16.05
C THR A 89 9.51 -3.34 17.47
N GLU A 90 10.73 -2.88 17.74
CA GLU A 90 11.08 -2.30 19.04
C GLU A 90 10.22 -1.08 19.38
N ASP A 91 9.94 -0.19 18.42
CA ASP A 91 9.11 1.00 18.63
C ASP A 91 7.66 0.61 18.98
N ILE A 92 7.15 -0.50 18.42
CA ILE A 92 5.82 -1.05 18.74
C ILE A 92 5.83 -1.68 20.14
N GLU A 93 6.86 -2.46 20.48
CA GLU A 93 6.99 -3.15 21.76
C GLU A 93 7.26 -2.19 22.92
N LYS A 94 8.03 -1.13 22.68
CA LYS A 94 8.40 -0.08 23.66
C LYS A 94 7.38 1.05 23.72
N PHE A 95 6.21 0.91 23.11
CA PHE A 95 5.17 1.92 23.20
C PHE A 95 4.51 1.87 24.59
N PHE A 96 5.00 2.70 25.52
CA PHE A 96 4.57 2.72 26.92
C PHE A 96 3.21 3.42 27.18
N GLY A 97 2.55 3.98 26.15
CA GLY A 97 1.18 4.45 26.24
C GLY A 97 0.81 5.61 25.31
N MET A 98 -0.49 5.80 25.09
CA MET A 98 -1.04 6.91 24.31
C MET A 98 -1.19 8.13 25.21
N ASN A 99 -0.62 9.28 24.86
CA ASN A 99 -0.88 10.55 25.56
C ASN A 99 -2.12 11.23 24.97
N ASP A 100 -2.88 11.94 25.81
CA ASP A 100 -3.92 12.86 25.35
C ASP A 100 -3.32 14.16 24.80
N GLU A 101 -4.19 15.04 24.29
CA GLU A 101 -3.81 16.34 23.73
C GLU A 101 -3.09 17.26 24.75
N ASN A 102 -3.21 16.95 26.05
CA ASN A 102 -2.62 17.70 27.16
C ASN A 102 -1.34 17.02 27.69
N GLY A 103 -0.91 15.91 27.09
CA GLY A 103 0.29 15.16 27.50
C GLY A 103 0.06 14.23 28.69
N HIS A 104 -1.19 13.99 29.11
CA HIS A 104 -1.52 13.02 30.14
C HIS A 104 -1.64 11.61 29.54
N LEU A 105 -1.05 10.62 30.20
CA LEU A 105 -1.07 9.23 29.76
C LEU A 105 -2.49 8.65 29.86
N LEU A 106 -3.05 8.20 28.73
CA LEU A 106 -4.40 7.62 28.65
C LEU A 106 -4.45 6.12 28.96
N THR A 107 -3.37 5.38 28.72
CA THR A 107 -3.29 3.93 29.00
C THR A 107 -1.84 3.52 29.18
N GLU A 108 -1.54 2.82 30.27
CA GLU A 108 -0.25 2.20 30.54
C GLU A 108 -0.32 0.73 30.10
N ILE A 109 0.38 0.36 29.02
CA ILE A 109 0.44 -1.04 28.55
C ILE A 109 1.67 -1.67 29.18
N GLY A 110 1.58 -1.99 30.48
CA GLY A 110 2.58 -2.80 31.16
C GLY A 110 2.40 -4.27 30.81
N ILE A 111 3.33 -4.86 30.06
CA ILE A 111 3.50 -6.32 30.05
C ILE A 111 4.25 -6.63 31.35
N ASN A 112 3.54 -7.10 32.38
CA ASN A 112 4.18 -7.55 33.61
C ASN A 112 4.97 -8.82 33.29
N GLU A 113 6.28 -8.70 33.07
CA GLU A 113 7.19 -9.84 33.26
C GLU A 113 7.33 -10.09 34.76
N GLU A 114 6.33 -10.77 35.34
CA GLU A 114 6.41 -11.26 36.70
C GLU A 114 7.20 -12.58 36.74
N SER A 115 8.37 -12.49 37.39
CA SER A 115 9.09 -13.56 38.10
C SER A 115 10.02 -14.50 37.32
N ALA A 116 11.32 -14.41 37.61
CA ALA A 116 12.03 -15.49 38.33
C ALA A 116 13.47 -15.05 38.67
N HIS A 117 13.74 -14.78 39.95
CA HIS A 117 14.90 -15.32 40.67
C HIS A 117 14.65 -15.20 42.18
N SER A 118 14.67 -16.37 42.82
CA SER A 118 14.53 -16.61 44.26
C SER A 118 15.60 -15.94 45.11
#